data_AF-A0A964L779-F1
#
_entry.id   AF-A0A964L779-F1
#
_cell.length_a   1.000
_cell.length_b   1.000
_cell.length_c   1.000
_cell.angle_alpha   90.00
_cell.angle_beta   90.00
_cell.angle_gamma   90.00
#
_symmetry.space_group_name_H-M   'P 1'
#
loop_
_entity.id
_entity.type
_entity.pdbx_description
1 polymer ?
#
loop_
_entity_poly.entity_id
_entity_poly.type
_entity_poly.pdbx_seq_one_letter_code
_entity_poly.pdbx_strand_id
1 'polypeptide(L)'
;MTWSGNHVALRGLLPTQMDAVAPAAANAGGSGASIFQTLGWLLALTIVGFVAVYAFRRWWMRINVDAPFGFTLSDLREMLEAGDITDLEFRAAREAMIAQVKKQASARGQLEKYTRQKGSNT
;
A
#
# COMPACT_ATOMS: atom_id res chain seq x y z
N MET A 1 60.25 31.67 63.48
CA MET A 1 60.94 30.40 63.77
C MET A 1 59.90 29.28 63.70
N THR A 2 60.16 28.29 62.82
CA THR A 2 59.70 26.87 62.85
C THR A 2 58.18 26.61 62.93
N TRP A 3 57.48 26.20 61.86
CA TRP A 3 57.34 24.84 61.30
C TRP A 3 56.81 23.77 62.28
N SER A 4 55.84 22.97 61.79
CA SER A 4 55.23 21.73 62.34
C SER A 4 53.88 21.92 63.05
N GLY A 5 52.77 21.27 62.70
CA GLY A 5 52.62 20.05 61.92
C GLY A 5 51.19 19.83 61.42
N ASN A 6 51.11 18.99 60.39
CA ASN A 6 49.95 18.59 59.63
C ASN A 6 48.94 17.79 60.47
N HIS A 7 47.68 18.20 60.49
CA HIS A 7 46.57 17.27 60.70
C HIS A 7 45.92 16.98 59.35
N VAL A 8 46.23 15.81 58.84
CA VAL A 8 45.70 15.24 57.61
C VAL A 8 44.20 14.95 57.84
N ALA A 9 43.34 15.89 57.45
CA ALA A 9 41.92 15.62 57.25
C ALA A 9 41.74 14.94 55.88
N LEU A 10 42.06 13.65 55.82
CA LEU A 10 41.57 12.74 54.78
C LEU A 10 40.05 12.58 54.98
N ARG A 11 39.27 13.50 54.42
CA ARG A 11 37.83 13.35 54.27
C ARG A 11 37.42 13.66 52.84
N GLY A 12 37.21 12.59 52.09
CA GLY A 12 36.23 12.48 51.00
C GLY A 12 36.51 13.37 49.78
N LEU A 13 37.12 12.88 48.70
CA LEU A 13 36.42 12.12 47.66
C LEU A 13 35.03 12.69 47.33
N LEU A 14 34.98 13.68 46.43
CA LEU A 14 34.50 13.54 45.03
C LEU A 14 33.78 14.82 44.54
N PRO A 15 34.22 15.40 43.41
CA PRO A 15 33.36 16.22 42.57
C PRO A 15 32.48 15.28 41.74
N THR A 16 31.18 15.57 41.61
CA THR A 16 30.26 15.26 40.48
C THR A 16 28.85 15.00 40.99
N GLN A 17 28.06 16.06 41.13
CA GLN A 17 26.63 15.95 40.87
C GLN A 17 26.43 16.47 39.45
N MET A 18 26.75 15.61 38.47
CA MET A 18 26.09 15.74 37.18
C MET A 18 24.69 15.21 37.43
N ASP A 19 23.72 16.10 37.56
CA ASP A 19 22.31 15.75 37.40
C ASP A 19 22.15 15.20 35.98
N ALA A 20 22.42 13.90 35.83
CA ALA A 20 21.95 13.14 34.71
C ALA A 20 20.43 13.17 34.80
N VAL A 21 19.82 14.10 34.08
CA VAL A 21 18.42 13.99 33.67
C VAL A 21 18.36 12.75 32.79
N ALA A 22 18.24 11.59 33.42
CA ALA A 22 17.87 10.38 32.74
C ALA A 22 16.49 10.65 32.13
N PRO A 23 16.30 10.50 30.80
CA PRO A 23 14.95 10.40 30.29
C PRO A 23 14.35 9.17 30.96
N ALA A 24 13.36 9.38 31.82
CA ALA A 24 12.51 8.32 32.32
C ALA A 24 11.94 7.63 31.08
N ALA A 25 12.54 6.51 30.70
CA ALA A 25 11.98 5.60 29.72
C ALA A 25 10.68 5.09 30.34
N ALA A 26 9.59 5.79 30.05
CA ALA A 26 8.25 5.44 30.46
C ALA A 26 7.83 4.18 29.72
N ASN A 27 8.25 3.02 30.19
CA ASN A 27 7.72 1.72 29.79
C ASN A 27 7.87 0.73 30.95
N ALA A 28 7.15 0.97 32.03
CA ALA A 28 6.97 0.01 33.10
C ALA A 28 5.47 -0.23 33.30
N GLY A 29 4.94 -1.27 32.62
CA GLY A 29 3.54 -1.68 32.78
C GLY A 29 3.11 -2.76 31.78
N GLY A 30 3.29 -4.03 32.14
CA GLY A 30 2.57 -5.16 31.54
C GLY A 30 3.09 -5.68 30.20
N SER A 31 4.32 -6.20 30.16
CA SER A 31 5.01 -6.65 28.93
C SER A 31 4.23 -7.66 28.06
N GLY A 32 3.32 -8.47 28.62
CA GLY A 32 2.50 -9.40 27.82
C GLY A 32 1.29 -8.73 27.14
N ALA A 33 0.56 -7.90 27.89
CA ALA A 33 -0.64 -7.23 27.39
C ALA A 33 -0.31 -6.04 26.48
N SER A 34 0.80 -5.34 26.74
CA SER A 34 1.24 -4.19 25.96
C SER A 34 1.75 -4.58 24.56
N ILE A 35 2.34 -5.77 24.40
CA ILE A 35 2.80 -6.26 23.10
C ILE A 35 1.61 -6.54 22.17
N PHE A 36 0.59 -7.27 22.64
CA PHE A 36 -0.62 -7.51 21.83
C PHE A 36 -1.37 -6.22 21.52
N GLN A 37 -1.44 -5.29 22.47
CA GLN A 37 -2.05 -3.98 22.23
C GLN A 37 -1.28 -3.18 21.16
N THR A 38 0.05 -3.17 21.24
CA THR A 38 0.91 -2.46 20.28
C THR A 38 0.84 -3.10 18.89
N LEU A 39 0.89 -4.44 18.80
CA LEU A 39 0.71 -5.19 17.56
C LEU A 39 -0.68 -4.98 16.96
N GLY A 40 -1.72 -4.91 17.80
CA GLY A 40 -3.08 -4.63 17.37
C GLY A 40 -3.20 -3.27 16.69
N TRP A 41 -2.63 -2.22 17.29
CA TRP A 41 -2.60 -0.88 16.68
C TRP A 41 -1.78 -0.84 15.39
N LEU A 42 -0.62 -1.50 15.37
CA LEU A 42 0.23 -1.57 14.17
C LEU A 42 -0.49 -2.27 13.01
N LEU A 43 -1.16 -3.39 13.30
CA LEU A 43 -1.95 -4.13 12.32
C LEU A 43 -3.14 -3.30 11.85
N ALA A 44 -3.86 -2.64 12.76
CA ALA A 44 -4.99 -1.78 12.42
C ALA A 44 -4.56 -0.64 11.49
N LEU A 45 -3.46 0.06 11.80
CA LEU A 45 -2.91 1.10 10.92
C LEU A 45 -2.50 0.57 9.55
N THR A 46 -1.90 -0.62 9.52
CA THR A 46 -1.50 -1.28 8.27
C THR A 46 -2.72 -1.61 7.41
N ILE A 47 -3.77 -2.17 8.01
CA ILE A 47 -5.02 -2.49 7.31
C ILE A 47 -5.71 -1.22 6.83
N VAL A 48 -5.78 -0.18 7.66
CA VAL A 48 -6.39 1.10 7.28
C VAL A 48 -5.62 1.74 6.11
N GLY A 49 -4.29 1.77 6.17
CA GLY A 49 -3.46 2.24 5.07
C GLY A 49 -3.65 1.43 3.79
N PHE A 50 -3.68 0.10 3.91
CA PHE A 50 -3.92 -0.80 2.78
C PHE A 50 -5.30 -0.59 2.16
N VAL A 51 -6.35 -0.50 2.98
CA VAL A 51 -7.72 -0.25 2.52
C VAL A 51 -7.84 1.13 1.89
N ALA A 52 -7.21 2.15 2.45
CA ALA A 52 -7.19 3.50 1.87
C ALA A 52 -6.54 3.51 0.48
N VAL A 53 -5.36 2.89 0.34
CA VAL A 53 -4.67 2.77 -0.96
C VAL A 53 -5.47 1.92 -1.93
N TYR A 54 -6.04 0.81 -1.47
CA TYR A 54 -6.87 -0.07 -2.31
C TYR A 54 -8.15 0.63 -2.77
N ALA A 55 -8.84 1.33 -1.87
CA ALA A 55 -10.03 2.11 -2.18
C ALA A 55 -9.72 3.26 -3.12
N PHE A 56 -8.59 3.97 -2.90
CA PHE A 56 -8.13 5.02 -3.80
C PHE A 56 -7.79 4.48 -5.19
N ARG A 57 -7.02 3.39 -5.27
CA ARG A 57 -6.73 2.69 -6.54
C ARG A 57 -8.00 2.22 -7.22
N ARG A 58 -8.95 1.65 -6.47
CA ARG A 58 -10.22 1.15 -7.00
C ARG A 58 -11.12 2.29 -7.50
N TRP A 59 -11.17 3.40 -6.79
CA TRP A 59 -11.92 4.59 -7.16
C TRP A 59 -11.30 5.28 -8.39
N TRP A 60 -9.98 5.44 -8.41
CA TRP A 60 -9.23 5.96 -9.56
C TRP A 60 -9.40 5.09 -10.80
N MET A 61 -9.31 3.76 -10.65
CA MET A 61 -9.58 2.84 -11.75
C MET A 61 -11.02 2.92 -12.21
N ARG A 62 -12.01 3.12 -11.32
CA ARG A 62 -13.42 3.26 -11.73
C ARG A 62 -13.69 4.53 -12.53
N ILE A 63 -13.03 5.64 -12.23
CA ILE A 63 -13.14 6.87 -13.04
C ILE A 63 -12.53 6.65 -14.44
N ASN A 64 -11.49 5.81 -14.53
CA ASN A 64 -10.86 5.41 -15.80
C ASN A 64 -11.44 4.10 -16.37
N VAL A 65 -12.62 3.64 -15.92
CA VAL A 65 -13.33 2.49 -16.51
C VAL A 65 -14.37 2.97 -17.54
N ASP A 66 -14.80 4.24 -17.47
CA ASP A 66 -15.63 4.87 -18.50
C ASP A 66 -14.83 5.60 -19.59
N ALA A 67 -13.54 5.85 -19.34
CA ALA A 67 -12.58 6.07 -20.42
C ALA A 67 -11.99 4.70 -20.76
N PRO A 68 -12.30 4.07 -21.90
CA PRO A 68 -11.57 2.88 -22.32
C PRO A 68 -10.10 3.30 -22.50
N PHE A 69 -9.29 3.07 -21.47
CA PHE A 69 -7.83 3.20 -21.49
C PHE A 69 -7.27 2.00 -22.27
N GLY A 70 -7.69 1.91 -23.53
CA GLY A 70 -7.48 0.79 -24.42
C GLY A 70 -7.66 1.30 -25.84
N PHE A 71 -6.60 1.15 -26.62
CA PHE A 71 -6.50 1.43 -28.05
C PHE A 71 -7.85 1.17 -28.76
N THR A 72 -8.51 2.24 -29.24
CA THR A 72 -9.83 2.11 -29.88
C THR A 72 -9.66 1.80 -31.36
N LEU A 73 -10.70 1.26 -32.02
CA LEU A 73 -10.69 1.12 -33.48
C LEU A 73 -10.57 2.48 -34.19
N SER A 74 -10.98 3.56 -33.54
CA SER A 74 -10.81 4.93 -34.06
C SER A 74 -9.35 5.37 -33.99
N ASP A 75 -8.67 5.07 -32.89
CA ASP A 75 -7.25 5.35 -32.67
C ASP A 75 -6.36 4.55 -33.65
N LEU A 76 -6.67 3.27 -33.87
CA LEU A 76 -6.09 2.44 -34.92
C LEU A 76 -6.27 3.03 -36.32
N ARG A 77 -7.44 3.59 -36.60
CA ARG A 77 -7.75 4.19 -37.89
C ARG A 77 -7.00 5.51 -38.08
N GLU A 78 -6.92 6.31 -37.03
CA GLU A 78 -6.18 7.57 -37.03
C GLU A 78 -4.67 7.33 -37.22
N MET A 79 -4.11 6.29 -36.60
CA MET A 79 -2.71 5.88 -36.83
C MET A 79 -2.45 5.31 -38.23
N LEU A 80 -3.43 4.62 -38.84
CA LEU A 80 -3.34 4.19 -40.23
C LEU A 80 -3.38 5.38 -41.19
N GLU A 81 -4.26 6.35 -40.92
CA GLU A 81 -4.37 7.60 -41.69
C GLU A 81 -3.14 8.50 -41.51
N ALA A 82 -2.50 8.48 -40.34
CA ALA A 82 -1.22 9.13 -40.05
C ALA A 82 -0.01 8.42 -40.69
N GLY A 83 -0.18 7.18 -41.15
CA GLY A 83 0.88 6.37 -41.76
C GLY A 83 1.85 5.71 -40.78
N ASP A 84 1.53 5.71 -39.48
CA ASP A 84 2.36 5.12 -38.43
C ASP A 84 2.27 3.58 -38.37
N ILE A 85 1.24 3.00 -38.99
CA ILE A 85 1.04 1.55 -39.08
C ILE A 85 0.69 1.13 -40.50
N THR A 86 1.09 -0.08 -40.89
CA THR A 86 0.76 -0.63 -42.21
C THR A 86 -0.65 -1.24 -42.22
N ASP A 87 -1.29 -1.31 -43.40
CA ASP A 87 -2.64 -1.88 -43.55
C ASP A 87 -2.72 -3.35 -43.07
N LEU A 88 -1.64 -4.12 -43.24
CA LEU A 88 -1.52 -5.49 -42.73
C LEU A 88 -1.55 -5.54 -41.20
N GLU A 89 -0.84 -4.63 -40.53
CA GLU A 89 -0.82 -4.52 -39.08
C GLU A 89 -2.16 -4.03 -38.53
N PHE A 90 -2.81 -3.09 -39.22
CA PHE A 90 -4.15 -2.62 -38.89
C PHE A 90 -5.17 -3.77 -38.92
N ARG A 91 -5.15 -4.61 -39.96
CA ARG A 91 -6.06 -5.76 -40.08
C ARG A 91 -5.86 -6.76 -38.95
N ALA A 92 -4.62 -7.10 -38.63
CA ALA A 92 -4.29 -8.01 -37.53
C ALA A 92 -4.72 -7.45 -36.17
N ALA A 93 -4.47 -6.16 -35.91
CA ALA A 93 -4.87 -5.50 -34.67
C ALA A 93 -6.41 -5.40 -34.53
N ARG A 94 -7.11 -5.04 -35.62
CA ARG A 94 -8.57 -4.99 -35.67
C ARG A 94 -9.19 -6.36 -35.38
N GLU A 95 -8.67 -7.42 -36.00
CA GLU A 95 -9.17 -8.78 -35.79
C GLU A 95 -8.96 -9.26 -34.35
N ALA A 96 -7.79 -9.00 -33.78
CA ALA A 96 -7.49 -9.30 -32.38
C ALA A 96 -8.45 -8.58 -31.42
N MET A 97 -8.77 -7.31 -31.70
CA MET A 97 -9.68 -6.52 -30.87
C MET A 97 -11.12 -7.05 -30.94
N ILE A 98 -11.61 -7.39 -32.14
CA ILE A 98 -12.94 -8.01 -32.32
C ILE A 98 -13.02 -9.36 -31.60
N ALA A 99 -11.95 -10.17 -31.66
CA ALA A 99 -11.90 -11.45 -30.97
C ALA A 99 -11.98 -11.28 -29.43
N GLN A 100 -11.31 -10.28 -28.87
CA GLN A 100 -11.39 -9.97 -27.44
C GLN A 100 -12.79 -9.54 -27.02
N VAL A 101 -13.44 -8.64 -27.79
CA VAL A 101 -14.82 -8.21 -27.51
C VAL A 101 -15.79 -9.38 -27.57
N LYS A 102 -15.67 -10.25 -28.59
CA LYS A 102 -16.50 -11.47 -28.71
C LYS A 102 -16.31 -12.42 -27.53
N LYS A 103 -15.07 -12.61 -27.06
CA LYS A 103 -14.74 -13.44 -25.90
C LYS A 103 -15.31 -12.87 -24.60
N GLN A 104 -15.29 -11.56 -24.42
CA GLN A 104 -15.88 -10.91 -23.24
C GLN A 104 -17.42 -11.00 -23.27
N ALA A 105 -18.04 -10.81 -24.44
CA ALA A 105 -19.49 -10.95 -24.61
C ALA A 105 -19.96 -12.38 -24.31
N SER A 106 -19.23 -13.40 -24.79
CA SER A 106 -19.56 -14.80 -24.52
C SER A 106 -19.31 -15.21 -23.06
N ALA A 107 -18.29 -14.64 -22.40
CA ALA A 107 -18.05 -14.86 -20.97
C ALA A 107 -19.17 -14.28 -20.09
N ARG A 108 -19.66 -13.08 -20.42
CA ARG A 108 -20.80 -12.47 -19.71
C ARG A 108 -22.08 -13.28 -19.86
N GLY A 109 -22.38 -13.76 -21.07
CA GLY A 109 -23.56 -14.60 -21.31
C GLY A 109 -23.51 -15.98 -20.63
N GLN A 110 -22.31 -16.51 -20.36
CA GLN A 110 -22.15 -17.76 -19.60
C GLN A 110 -22.38 -17.55 -18.10
N LEU A 111 -21.84 -16.47 -17.53
CA LEU A 111 -22.05 -16.12 -16.12
C LEU A 111 -23.54 -15.98 -15.80
N GLU A 112 -24.31 -15.35 -16.68
CA GLU A 112 -25.75 -15.16 -16.51
C GLU A 112 -26.51 -16.51 -16.48
N LYS A 113 -26.11 -17.48 -17.32
CA LYS A 113 -26.68 -18.83 -17.33
C LYS A 113 -26.36 -19.58 -16.04
N TYR A 114 -25.13 -19.50 -15.54
CA TYR A 114 -24.74 -20.12 -14.27
C TYR A 114 -25.48 -19.52 -13.08
N THR A 115 -25.68 -18.20 -13.05
CA THR A 115 -26.46 -17.55 -11.98
C THR A 115 -27.94 -17.89 -12.04
N ARG A 116 -28.52 -18.01 -13.25
CA ARG A 116 -29.94 -18.36 -13.44
C ARG A 116 -30.23 -19.82 -13.08
N GLN A 117 -29.32 -20.73 -13.41
CA GLN A 117 -29.47 -22.16 -13.11
C GLN A 117 -29.30 -22.46 -11.61
N LYS A 118 -28.43 -21.73 -10.91
CA LYS A 118 -28.21 -21.90 -9.46
C LYS A 118 -29.40 -21.43 -8.61
N GLY A 119 -30.19 -20.46 -9.09
CA GLY A 119 -31.39 -19.96 -8.40
C GLY A 119 -32.66 -20.79 -8.64
N SER A 120 -32.63 -21.80 -9.51
CA SER A 120 -33.80 -22.66 -9.80
C SER A 120 -33.83 -23.96 -9.00
N ASN A 121 -32.80 -24.23 -8.18
CA ASN A 121 -32.64 -25.47 -7.42
C ASN A 121 -32.88 -25.27 -5.90
N THR A 122 -33.60 -24.21 -5.53
CA THR A 122 -34.12 -23.93 -4.20
C THR A 122 -35.62 -23.70 -4.29
#